data_AF-A0A9D7KR65-F1
#
_entry.id   AF-A0A9D7KR65-F1
#
_cell.length_a   1.000
_cell.length_b   1.000
_cell.length_c   1.000
_cell.angle_alpha   90.00
_cell.angle_beta   90.00
_cell.angle_gamma   90.00
#
_symmetry.space_group_name_H-M   'P 1'
#
loop_
_entity.id
_entity.type
_entity.pdbx_description
1 polymer ?
#
loop_
_entity_poly.entity_id
_entity_poly.type
_entity_poly.pdbx_seq_one_letter_code
_entity_poly.pdbx_strand_id
1 'polypeptide(L)' 'MIQIDELQIRMSGKSEYDGNTIAKQVAERLAESLPEYSGTHHIPQLNVHMQLKGSNDTTQLANQIAEQIIRQIKLTTF' A
#
# COMPACT_ATOMS: atom_id res chain seq x y z
N MET A 1 3.29 15.38 -8.59
CA MET A 1 2.33 14.27 -8.70
C MET A 1 3.09 12.97 -8.53
N ILE A 2 2.81 12.20 -7.48
CA ILE A 2 3.43 10.88 -7.30
C ILE A 2 2.72 9.91 -8.23
N GLN A 3 3.50 9.27 -9.10
CA GLN A 3 3.01 8.29 -10.05
C GLN A 3 3.34 6.90 -9.52
N ILE A 4 2.31 6.16 -9.12
CA ILE A 4 2.42 4.73 -8.82
C ILE A 4 2.10 4.01 -10.12
N ASP A 5 3.14 3.60 -10.85
CA ASP A 5 2.97 2.92 -12.15
C ASP A 5 2.34 1.53 -11.97
N GLU A 6 2.74 0.81 -10.92
CA GLU A 6 2.22 -0.52 -10.65
C GLU A 6 2.33 -0.89 -9.16
N LEU A 7 1.28 -1.49 -8.61
CA LEU A 7 1.26 -2.07 -7.26
C LEU A 7 0.80 -3.53 -7.36
N GLN A 8 1.73 -4.47 -7.21
CA GLN A 8 1.40 -5.89 -7.14
C GLN A 8 1.26 -6.35 -5.69
N ILE A 9 0.07 -6.86 -5.33
CA ILE A 9 -0.19 -7.41 -3.99
C ILE A 9 -0.51 -8.91 -4.14
N ARG A 10 0.27 -9.76 -3.47
CA ARG A 10 -0.04 -11.20 -3.37
C ARG A 10 -0.64 -11.50 -2.00
N MET A 11 -1.90 -11.92 -1.96
CA MET A 11 -2.60 -12.28 -0.73
C MET A 11 -3.23 -13.67 -0.83
N SER A 12 -2.86 -14.55 0.09
CA SER A 12 -3.46 -15.89 0.18
C SER A 12 -4.84 -15.81 0.86
N GLY A 13 -5.83 -16.51 0.30
CA GLY A 13 -7.16 -16.62 0.91
C GLY A 13 -8.10 -15.42 0.69
N LYS A 14 -7.78 -14.53 -0.26
CA LYS A 14 -8.64 -13.43 -0.70
C LYS A 14 -8.99 -13.59 -2.18
N SER A 15 -10.19 -13.14 -2.57
CA SER A 15 -10.60 -13.15 -3.97
C SER A 15 -9.87 -12.06 -4.76
N GLU A 16 -9.88 -12.17 -6.09
CA GLU A 16 -9.37 -11.11 -6.97
C GLU A 16 -10.11 -9.77 -6.75
N TYR A 17 -11.42 -9.84 -6.49
CA TYR A 17 -12.25 -8.68 -6.17
C TYR A 17 -11.78 -7.96 -4.89
N ASP A 18 -11.51 -8.72 -3.83
CA ASP A 18 -10.96 -8.18 -2.58
C ASP A 18 -9.57 -7.58 -2.81
N GLY A 19 -8.74 -8.27 -3.61
CA GLY A 19 -7.40 -7.81 -4.00
C GLY A 19 -7.44 -6.47 -4.71
N ASN A 20 -8.30 -6.31 -5.72
CA ASN A 20 -8.48 -5.07 -6.45
C ASN A 20 -9.02 -3.94 -5.55
N THR A 21 -9.97 -4.25 -4.68
CA THR A 21 -10.52 -3.27 -3.73
C THR A 21 -9.44 -2.75 -2.78
N ILE A 22 -8.63 -3.66 -2.23
CA ILE A 22 -7.51 -3.30 -1.35
C ILE A 22 -6.47 -2.48 -2.12
N ALA A 23 -6.09 -2.89 -3.32
CA ALA A 23 -5.10 -2.18 -4.13
C ALA A 23 -5.54 -0.74 -4.44
N LYS A 24 -6.82 -0.55 -4.81
CA LYS A 24 -7.38 0.77 -5.07
C LYS A 24 -7.33 1.67 -3.84
N GLN A 25 -7.78 1.16 -2.69
CA GLN A 25 -7.77 1.91 -1.42
C GLN A 25 -6.36 2.26 -0.97
N VAL A 26 -5.39 1.36 -1.18
CA VAL A 26 -3.97 1.64 -0.90
C VAL A 26 -3.49 2.79 -1.78
N ALA A 27 -3.74 2.75 -3.09
CA ALA A 27 -3.30 3.79 -4.02
C ALA A 27 -3.90 5.17 -3.68
N GLU A 28 -5.20 5.22 -3.36
CA GLU A 28 -5.88 6.45 -2.92
C GLU A 28 -5.21 7.04 -1.66
N ARG A 29 -4.98 6.21 -0.64
CA ARG A 29 -4.37 6.64 0.62
C ARG A 29 -2.93 7.14 0.45
N LEU A 30 -2.17 6.52 -0.45
CA LEU A 30 -0.81 6.93 -0.77
C LEU A 30 -0.79 8.29 -1.48
N ALA A 31 -1.72 8.50 -2.43
CA ALA A 31 -1.86 9.77 -3.12
C ALA A 31 -2.22 10.92 -2.16
N GLU A 32 -3.05 10.66 -1.14
CA GLU A 32 -3.41 11.64 -0.10
C GLU A 32 -2.28 11.95 0.88
N SER A 33 -1.47 10.94 1.23
CA SER A 33 -0.52 11.05 2.35
C SER A 33 0.89 11.47 1.94
N LEU A 34 1.25 11.29 0.67
CA LEU A 34 2.57 11.63 0.18
C LEU A 34 2.54 13.05 -0.42
N PRO A 35 3.47 13.94 -0.01
CA PRO A 35 3.51 15.29 -0.54
C PRO A 35 3.76 15.25 -2.06
N GLU A 36 3.36 16.30 -2.78
CA GLU A 36 3.58 16.44 -4.22
C GLU A 36 5.07 16.58 -4.59
N TYR A 37 5.90 15.61 -4.25
CA TYR A 37 7.32 15.62 -4.58
C TYR A 37 7.55 14.98 -5.95
N SER A 38 8.37 15.69 -6.72
CA SER A 38 8.72 15.48 -8.12
C SER A 38 9.90 14.50 -8.26
N GLY A 39 9.75 13.30 -7.72
CA GLY A 39 10.76 12.24 -7.82
C GLY A 39 10.13 10.87 -8.03
N THR A 40 10.64 10.13 -9.01
CA THR A 40 10.28 8.71 -9.19
C THR A 40 10.98 7.90 -8.09
N HIS A 41 10.22 7.50 -7.07
CA HIS A 41 10.73 6.65 -5.99
C HIS A 41 10.37 5.20 -6.27
N HIS A 42 11.34 4.43 -6.74
CA HIS A 42 11.17 2.99 -6.91
C HIS A 42 11.38 2.27 -5.57
N ILE A 43 10.34 1.60 -5.08
CA ILE A 43 10.43 0.70 -3.93
C ILE A 43 10.52 -0.72 -4.50
N PRO A 44 11.73 -1.30 -4.64
CA PRO A 44 11.91 -2.58 -5.34
C PRO A 44 11.22 -3.74 -4.64
N GLN A 45 11.09 -3.67 -3.31
CA GLN A 45 10.39 -4.69 -2.54
C GLN A 45 9.86 -4.09 -1.23
N LEU A 46 8.55 -4.25 -1.01
CA LEU A 46 7.89 -3.91 0.24
C LEU A 46 7.49 -5.21 0.95
N ASN A 47 8.19 -5.53 2.03
CA ASN A 47 7.84 -6.67 2.87
C ASN A 47 6.88 -6.23 3.96
N VAL A 48 5.58 -6.38 3.70
CA VAL A 48 4.53 -6.07 4.67
C VAL A 48 4.31 -7.29 5.56
N HIS A 49 4.65 -7.17 6.85
CA HIS A 49 4.28 -8.18 7.84
C HIS A 49 3.01 -7.71 8.56
N MET A 50 1.90 -8.39 8.32
CA MET A 50 0.61 -8.12 8.97
C MET A 50 0.19 -9.33 9.79
N GLN A 51 -0.04 -9.12 11.08
CA GLN A 51 -0.72 -10.11 11.93
C GLN A 51 -2.23 -9.86 11.83
N LEU A 52 -2.86 -10.55 10.88
CA LEU A 52 -4.28 -10.44 10.59
C LEU A 52 -5.08 -11.26 11.62
N LYS A 53 -5.82 -10.59 12.52
CA LYS A 53 -6.74 -11.26 13.47
C LYS A 53 -8.17 -11.29 12.91
N GLY A 54 -8.66 -12.46 12.51
CA GLY A 54 -10.08 -12.71 12.21
C GLY A 54 -10.64 -11.92 11.02
N SER A 55 -11.95 -12.03 10.77
CA SER A 55 -12.67 -11.50 9.58
C SER A 55 -12.37 -10.03 9.30
N ASN A 56 -11.33 -9.78 8.49
CA ASN A 56 -10.82 -8.45 8.26
C ASN A 56 -11.52 -7.79 7.08
N ASP A 57 -12.13 -6.65 7.39
CA ASP A 57 -12.60 -5.63 6.46
C ASP A 57 -11.44 -5.22 5.54
N THR A 58 -11.70 -5.22 4.23
CA THR A 58 -10.75 -4.84 3.18
C THR A 58 -10.15 -3.46 3.43
N THR A 59 -10.92 -2.55 4.03
CA THR A 59 -10.52 -1.19 4.37
C THR A 59 -9.43 -1.14 5.42
N GLN A 60 -9.53 -1.97 6.45
CA GLN A 60 -8.50 -2.03 7.50
C GLN A 60 -7.18 -2.57 6.95
N LEU A 61 -7.26 -3.60 6.10
CA LEU A 61 -6.11 -4.15 5.39
C LEU A 61 -5.43 -3.10 4.51
N ALA A 62 -6.20 -2.38 3.69
CA ALA A 62 -5.67 -1.33 2.83
C ALA A 62 -4.98 -0.22 3.62
N ASN A 63 -5.59 0.23 4.73
CA ASN A 63 -5.00 1.25 5.60
C ASN A 63 -3.66 0.79 6.19
N GLN A 64 -3.57 -0.45 6.67
CA GLN A 64 -2.33 -0.99 7.23
C GLN A 64 -1.21 -1.11 6.18
N ILE A 65 -1.54 -1.57 4.97
CA ILE A 65 -0.58 -1.65 3.86
C ILE A 65 -0.07 -0.25 3.51
N ALA A 66 -0.97 0.72 3.33
CA ALA A 66 -0.61 2.08 2.99
C ALA A 66 0.29 2.73 4.06
N GLU A 67 -0.03 2.56 5.35
CA GLU A 67 0.79 3.07 6.44
C GLU A 67 2.21 2.49 6.45
N GLN A 68 2.36 1.20 6.17
CA GLN A 68 3.69 0.59 6.07
C GLN A 68 4.48 1.13 4.87
N ILE A 69 3.84 1.31 3.72
CA ILE A 69 4.48 1.92 2.53
C ILE A 69 4.96 3.34 2.85
N ILE A 70 4.09 4.17 3.43
CA ILE A 70 4.44 5.56 3.79
C ILE A 70 5.62 5.58 4.76
N ARG A 71 5.61 4.68 5.76
CA ARG A 71 6.73 4.55 6.70
C ARG A 71 8.02 4.17 5.99
N GLN A 72 7.97 3.20 5.08
CA GLN A 72 9.13 2.76 4.30
C GLN A 72 9.69 3.90 3.45
N ILE A 73 8.83 4.65 2.74
CA ILE A 73 9.22 5.82 1.94
C ILE A 73 9.92 6.85 2.82
N LYS A 74 9.33 7.21 3.97
CA LYS A 74 9.95 8.14 4.92
C LYS A 74 11.32 7.65 5.40
N LEU A 75 11.46 6.37 5.75
CA LEU A 75 12.73 5.78 6.21
C LEU A 75 13.81 5.70 5.12
N THR A 76 13.42 5.69 3.85
CA THR A 76 14.37 5.64 2.73
C THR A 76 14.78 7.04 2.25
N THR A 77 14.10 8.09 2.72
CA THR A 77 14.27 9.48 2.28
C THR A 77 15.04 10.35 3.29
N PHE A 78 15.37 9.82 4.49
CA PHE A 78 16.19 10.47 5.52
C PHE A 78 17.32 9.54 5.96
#